data_AF-X0VCY9-F1
#
_entry.id   AF-X0VCY9-F1
#
_cell.length_a   1.000
_cell.length_b   1.000
_cell.length_c   1.000
_cell.angle_alpha   90.00
_cell.angle_beta   90.00
_cell.angle_gamma   90.00
#
_symmetry.space_group_name_H-M   'P 1'
#
loop_
_entity.id
_entity.type
_entity.pdbx_description
1 polymer ?
#
loop_
_entity_poly.entity_id
_entity_poly.type
_entity_poly.pdbx_seq_one_letter_code
_entity_poly.pdbx_strand_id
1 'polypeptide(L)'
;AAAFGFKKACAVTGQTYQRKIDTFVVSTLASIAQSAHKLCNDLRLLANLKEIEEPFEKSQVGSSAMAYKRNPMRAERVTALSRLVLSLASSPQMTASEQWFERTLDDSANRRVVIPEAFLAVDGILEILINVLDG
;
A
#
# COMPACT_ATOMS: atom_id res chain seq x y z
N ALA A 1 13.80 19.38 16.51
CA ALA A 1 14.10 18.81 15.18
C ALA A 1 15.35 17.93 15.20
N ALA A 2 16.53 18.50 15.51
CA ALA A 2 17.79 17.74 15.54
C ALA A 2 17.78 16.52 16.47
N ALA A 3 17.18 16.64 17.67
CA ALA A 3 17.06 15.52 18.62
C ALA A 3 16.24 14.32 18.09
N PHE A 4 15.37 14.53 17.09
CA PHE A 4 14.57 13.50 16.43
C PHE A 4 15.13 13.12 15.04
N GLY A 5 16.35 13.54 14.70
CA GLY A 5 17.00 13.24 13.41
C GLY A 5 16.50 14.06 12.21
N PHE A 6 15.63 15.05 12.41
CA PHE A 6 15.11 15.88 11.32
C PHE A 6 16.11 16.98 10.94
N LYS A 7 16.50 16.99 9.66
CA LYS A 7 17.37 18.05 9.07
C LYS A 7 16.66 19.39 8.88
N LYS A 8 15.33 19.37 8.76
CA LYS A 8 14.49 20.55 8.52
C LYS A 8 13.26 20.51 9.41
N ALA A 9 12.76 21.68 9.78
CA ALA A 9 11.46 21.88 10.43
C ALA A 9 10.53 22.66 9.50
N CYS A 10 9.22 22.53 9.70
CA CYS A 10 8.26 23.40 9.01
C CYS A 10 8.53 24.85 9.42
N ALA A 11 8.78 25.72 8.43
CA ALA A 11 9.08 27.13 8.70
C ALA A 11 7.87 27.88 9.29
N VAL A 12 6.66 27.49 8.88
CA VAL A 12 5.39 28.07 9.34
C VAL A 12 4.41 26.93 9.60
N THR A 13 3.70 26.99 10.72
CA THR A 13 2.63 26.06 11.10
C THR A 13 1.47 26.83 11.74
N GLY A 14 0.26 26.32 11.57
CA GLY A 14 -0.86 26.66 12.46
C GLY A 14 -0.72 25.86 13.77
N GLN A 15 -1.82 25.28 14.25
CA GLN A 15 -1.77 24.38 15.42
C GLN A 15 -0.99 23.09 15.13
N THR A 16 -0.95 22.65 13.87
CA THR A 16 -0.25 21.42 13.45
C THR A 16 0.54 21.63 12.17
N TYR A 17 1.36 20.64 11.80
CA TYR A 17 1.93 20.58 10.45
C TYR A 17 0.80 20.48 9.40
N GLN A 18 1.05 21.01 8.20
CA GLN A 18 0.04 21.06 7.16
C GLN A 18 -0.36 19.66 6.68
N ARG A 19 -1.67 19.34 6.69
CA ARG A 19 -2.19 17.99 6.35
C ARG A 19 -1.94 17.56 4.91
N LYS A 20 -1.55 18.51 4.04
CA LYS A 20 -1.01 18.22 2.70
C LYS A 20 0.20 17.27 2.73
N ILE A 21 0.97 17.24 3.83
CA ILE A 21 2.07 16.27 4.01
C ILE A 21 1.51 14.84 4.04
N ASP A 22 0.39 14.60 4.72
CA ASP A 22 -0.25 13.28 4.79
C ASP A 22 -0.71 12.85 3.39
N THR A 23 -1.25 13.78 2.60
CA THR A 23 -1.57 13.56 1.19
C THR A 23 -0.38 13.08 0.37
N PHE A 24 0.78 13.75 0.51
CA PHE A 24 1.98 13.36 -0.23
C PHE A 24 2.44 11.95 0.14
N VAL A 25 2.50 11.64 1.44
CA VAL A 25 2.93 10.33 1.93
C VAL A 25 2.02 9.22 1.40
N VAL A 26 0.70 9.33 1.59
CA VAL A 26 -0.22 8.27 1.17
C VAL A 26 -0.31 8.17 -0.35
N SER A 27 -0.17 9.28 -1.08
CA SER A 27 -0.12 9.24 -2.55
C SER A 27 1.13 8.51 -3.06
N THR A 28 2.29 8.67 -2.41
CA THR A 28 3.50 7.89 -2.74
C THR A 28 3.29 6.40 -2.48
N LEU A 29 2.69 6.04 -1.35
CA LEU A 29 2.33 4.65 -1.04
C LEU A 29 1.36 4.07 -2.10
N ALA A 30 0.37 4.86 -2.52
CA ALA A 30 -0.55 4.49 -3.58
C ALA A 30 0.13 4.30 -4.93
N SER A 31 1.14 5.11 -5.27
CA SER A 31 1.94 4.93 -6.48
C SER A 31 2.72 3.61 -6.46
N ILE A 32 3.32 3.24 -5.32
CA ILE A 32 3.99 1.94 -5.15
C ILE A 32 2.97 0.80 -5.36
N ALA A 33 1.81 0.91 -4.72
CA ALA A 33 0.72 -0.06 -4.86
C ALA A 33 0.22 -0.21 -6.30
N GLN A 34 0.17 0.88 -7.09
CA GLN A 34 -0.18 0.84 -8.53
C GLN A 34 0.84 0.03 -9.33
N SER A 35 2.13 0.27 -9.12
CA SER A 35 3.19 -0.48 -9.78
C SER A 35 3.12 -1.97 -9.44
N ALA A 36 2.93 -2.29 -8.15
CA ALA A 36 2.74 -3.66 -7.66
C ALA A 36 1.52 -4.34 -8.30
N HIS A 37 0.38 -3.64 -8.37
CA HIS A 37 -0.85 -4.16 -8.96
C HIS A 37 -0.64 -4.50 -10.44
N LYS A 38 -0.06 -3.59 -11.21
CA LYS A 38 0.21 -3.80 -12.64
C LYS A 38 1.13 -5.00 -12.87
N LEU A 39 2.23 -5.09 -12.11
CA LEU A 39 3.16 -6.22 -12.18
C LEU A 39 2.45 -7.55 -11.88
N CYS A 40 1.68 -7.61 -10.80
CA CYS A 40 0.96 -8.82 -10.41
C CYS A 40 -0.17 -9.19 -11.39
N ASN A 41 -0.80 -8.23 -12.07
CA ASN A 41 -1.75 -8.54 -13.14
C ASN A 41 -1.06 -9.21 -14.33
N ASP A 42 0.08 -8.69 -14.78
CA ASP A 42 0.86 -9.32 -15.84
C ASP A 42 1.29 -10.74 -15.43
N LEU A 43 1.80 -10.91 -14.20
CA LEU A 43 2.20 -12.22 -13.69
C LEU A 43 1.04 -13.23 -13.71
N ARG A 44 -0.15 -12.82 -13.28
CA ARG A 44 -1.34 -13.68 -13.29
C ARG A 44 -1.76 -14.08 -14.70
N LEU A 45 -1.60 -13.19 -15.67
CA LEU A 45 -1.85 -13.50 -17.08
C LEU A 45 -0.80 -14.49 -17.63
N LEU A 46 0.48 -14.27 -17.32
CA LEU A 46 1.56 -15.18 -17.74
C LEU A 46 1.44 -16.57 -17.10
N ALA A 47 0.94 -16.65 -15.86
CA ALA A 47 0.61 -17.91 -15.20
C ALA A 47 -0.53 -18.65 -15.91
N ASN A 48 -1.52 -17.94 -16.46
CA ASN A 48 -2.54 -18.55 -17.31
C ASN A 48 -1.96 -19.10 -18.62
N LEU A 49 -1.00 -18.39 -19.22
CA LEU A 49 -0.27 -18.81 -20.41
C LEU A 49 0.76 -19.92 -20.14
N LYS A 50 1.03 -20.24 -18.87
CA LYS A 50 2.06 -21.18 -18.41
C LYS A 50 3.48 -20.78 -18.83
N GLU A 51 3.72 -19.48 -18.97
CA GLU A 51 5.03 -18.93 -19.30
C GLU A 51 5.84 -18.61 -18.05
N ILE A 52 5.17 -18.13 -17.00
CA ILE A 52 5.77 -17.79 -15.69
C ILE A 52 4.84 -18.25 -14.58
N GLU A 53 5.38 -18.86 -13.53
CA GLU A 53 4.64 -19.21 -12.31
C GLU A 53 5.30 -18.54 -11.09
N GLU A 54 4.53 -18.32 -10.01
CA GLU A 54 5.10 -17.93 -8.72
C GLU A 54 5.84 -19.11 -8.08
N PRO A 55 6.83 -18.85 -7.18
CA PRO A 55 7.46 -19.91 -6.41
C PRO A 55 6.45 -20.79 -5.69
N PHE A 56 6.62 -22.12 -5.79
CA PHE A 56 5.72 -23.09 -5.19
C PHE A 56 6.43 -23.83 -4.05
N GLU A 57 5.96 -23.65 -2.81
CA GLU A 57 6.60 -24.28 -1.65
C GLU A 57 6.31 -25.79 -1.62
N LYS A 58 7.23 -26.57 -1.05
CA LYS A 58 7.12 -28.04 -1.00
C LYS A 58 5.84 -28.54 -0.31
N SER A 59 5.37 -27.80 0.69
CA SER A 59 4.14 -28.11 1.46
C SER A 59 2.91 -27.33 0.99
N GLN A 60 3.01 -26.54 -0.08
CA GLN A 60 1.92 -25.70 -0.53
C GLN A 60 0.81 -26.54 -1.19
N VAL A 61 -0.43 -26.33 -0.73
CA VAL A 61 -1.62 -26.91 -1.35
C VAL A 61 -2.27 -25.84 -2.22
N GLY A 62 -2.22 -26.01 -3.55
CA GLY A 62 -2.77 -25.03 -4.48
C GLY A 62 -4.31 -25.06 -4.59
N SER A 63 -4.94 -26.21 -4.32
CA SER A 63 -6.40 -26.34 -4.22
C SER A 63 -6.76 -27.54 -3.34
N SER A 64 -7.82 -27.42 -2.54
CA SER A 64 -8.34 -28.50 -1.70
C SER A 64 -8.88 -29.70 -2.48
N ALA A 65 -9.29 -29.51 -3.73
CA ALA A 65 -9.90 -30.55 -4.57
C ALA A 65 -9.02 -31.00 -5.75
N MET A 66 -8.09 -30.14 -6.20
CA MET A 66 -7.30 -30.39 -7.42
C MET A 66 -5.80 -30.32 -7.12
N ALA A 67 -5.17 -31.48 -6.95
CA ALA A 67 -3.76 -31.60 -6.57
C ALA A 67 -2.77 -30.98 -7.59
N TYR A 68 -3.15 -30.93 -8.88
CA TYR A 68 -2.31 -30.35 -9.93
C TYR A 68 -2.46 -28.83 -10.07
N LYS A 69 -3.46 -28.21 -9.42
CA LYS A 69 -3.79 -26.81 -9.65
C LYS A 69 -2.84 -25.90 -8.90
N ARG A 70 -2.12 -25.06 -9.63
CA ARG A 70 -1.28 -23.97 -9.10
C ARG A 70 -1.95 -22.64 -9.42
N ASN A 71 -2.12 -21.80 -8.40
CA ASN A 71 -2.72 -20.48 -8.53
C ASN A 71 -1.70 -19.41 -8.13
N PRO A 72 -1.63 -18.27 -8.84
CA PRO A 72 -0.81 -17.12 -8.47
C PRO A 72 -1.43 -16.35 -7.30
N MET A 73 -1.63 -17.03 -6.17
CA MET A 73 -2.39 -16.54 -5.02
C MET A 73 -1.66 -15.38 -4.32
N ARG A 74 -0.33 -15.31 -4.42
CA ARG A 74 0.43 -14.22 -3.81
C ARG A 74 0.24 -12.94 -4.60
N ALA A 75 0.34 -12.98 -5.93
CA ALA A 75 0.01 -11.86 -6.81
C ALA A 75 -1.46 -11.45 -6.66
N GLU A 76 -2.40 -12.39 -6.54
CA GLU A 76 -3.80 -12.05 -6.25
C GLU A 76 -3.95 -11.25 -4.96
N ARG A 77 -3.29 -11.67 -3.88
CA ARG A 77 -3.27 -10.95 -2.61
C ARG A 77 -2.62 -9.58 -2.73
N VAL A 78 -1.51 -9.44 -3.47
CA VAL A 78 -0.91 -8.13 -3.77
C VAL A 78 -1.90 -7.22 -4.48
N THR A 79 -2.59 -7.70 -5.54
CA THR A 79 -3.58 -6.87 -6.25
C THR A 79 -4.76 -6.47 -5.36
N ALA A 80 -5.15 -7.30 -4.40
CA ALA A 80 -6.20 -6.98 -3.43
C ALA A 80 -5.76 -5.86 -2.46
N LEU A 81 -4.57 -6.00 -1.85
CA LEU A 81 -4.01 -4.98 -0.96
C LEU A 81 -3.73 -3.67 -1.72
N SER A 82 -3.25 -3.75 -2.95
CA SER A 82 -3.00 -2.56 -3.76
C SER A 82 -4.26 -1.75 -4.02
N ARG A 83 -5.41 -2.41 -4.25
CA ARG A 83 -6.71 -1.72 -4.39
C ARG A 83 -7.13 -1.03 -3.09
N LEU A 84 -6.87 -1.64 -1.93
CA LEU A 84 -7.13 -1.02 -0.64
C LEU A 84 -6.32 0.29 -0.51
N VAL A 85 -5.00 0.24 -0.73
CA VAL A 85 -4.13 1.44 -0.64
C VAL A 85 -4.59 2.53 -1.61
N LEU A 86 -4.98 2.16 -2.82
CA LEU A 86 -5.54 3.10 -3.81
C LEU A 86 -6.82 3.77 -3.32
N SER A 87 -7.73 3.02 -2.70
CA SER A 87 -8.98 3.56 -2.15
C SER A 87 -8.75 4.50 -0.97
N LEU A 88 -7.71 4.25 -0.17
CA LEU A 88 -7.33 5.07 0.97
C LEU A 88 -6.73 6.43 0.57
N ALA A 89 -6.15 6.54 -0.63
CA ALA A 89 -5.37 7.70 -1.06
C ALA A 89 -6.15 9.02 -1.18
N SER A 90 -7.47 8.95 -1.40
CA SER A 90 -8.33 10.13 -1.45
C SER A 90 -8.58 10.73 -0.07
N SER A 91 -8.54 9.92 1.00
CA SER A 91 -8.94 10.35 2.33
C SER A 91 -8.08 11.51 2.87
N PRO A 92 -6.73 11.46 2.83
CA PRO A 92 -5.91 12.60 3.24
C PRO A 92 -6.03 13.81 2.32
N GLN A 93 -6.44 13.64 1.04
CA GLN A 93 -6.70 14.77 0.14
C GLN A 93 -7.92 15.56 0.63
N MET A 94 -9.00 14.85 0.98
CA MET A 94 -10.22 15.45 1.52
C MET A 94 -9.97 16.11 2.88
N THR A 95 -9.25 15.43 3.78
CA THR A 95 -8.86 16.03 5.07
C THR A 95 -8.03 17.30 4.89
N ALA A 96 -7.09 17.32 3.95
CA ALA A 96 -6.27 18.51 3.71
C ALA A 96 -7.05 19.69 3.08
N SER A 97 -8.09 19.42 2.29
CA SER A 97 -8.90 20.47 1.65
C SER A 97 -9.89 21.15 2.61
N GLU A 98 -10.29 20.48 3.68
CA GLU A 98 -11.37 20.93 4.56
C GLU A 98 -10.89 21.52 5.90
N GLN A 99 -9.58 21.59 6.14
CA GLN A 99 -9.04 22.19 7.37
C GLN A 99 -9.37 23.69 7.44
N TRP A 100 -10.06 24.10 8.51
CA TRP A 100 -10.38 25.52 8.74
C TRP A 100 -9.28 26.22 9.53
N PHE A 101 -8.80 27.34 8.99
CA PHE A 101 -7.82 28.24 9.60
C PHE A 101 -6.60 27.49 10.21
N GLU A 102 -6.35 27.62 11.51
CA GLU A 102 -5.17 27.05 12.15
C GLU A 102 -5.24 25.54 12.41
N ARG A 103 -6.46 24.95 12.48
CA ARG A 103 -6.79 23.51 12.49
C ARG A 103 -8.23 23.24 12.94
N THR A 104 -8.82 22.17 12.40
CA THR A 104 -10.03 21.50 12.95
C THR A 104 -9.76 20.02 13.28
N LEU A 105 -10.48 19.46 14.25
CA LEU A 105 -10.19 18.14 14.85
C LEU A 105 -10.76 16.93 14.06
N ASP A 106 -11.57 17.19 13.04
CA ASP A 106 -12.11 16.20 12.10
C ASP A 106 -11.01 15.35 11.42
N ASP A 107 -9.80 15.90 11.33
CA ASP A 107 -8.60 15.20 10.87
C ASP A 107 -8.22 13.98 11.73
N SER A 108 -8.52 14.01 13.04
CA SER A 108 -7.89 13.13 14.02
C SER A 108 -8.35 11.68 13.89
N ALA A 109 -9.66 11.44 13.76
CA ALA A 109 -10.17 10.08 13.66
C ALA A 109 -9.77 9.44 12.32
N ASN A 110 -9.88 10.20 11.23
CA ASN A 110 -9.51 9.76 9.89
C ASN A 110 -8.04 9.33 9.81
N ARG A 111 -7.13 10.19 10.29
CA ARG A 111 -5.67 9.95 10.26
C ARG A 111 -5.22 8.74 11.07
N ARG A 112 -5.95 8.37 12.13
CA ARG A 112 -5.66 7.17 12.94
C ARG A 112 -5.93 5.86 12.18
N VAL A 113 -6.75 5.91 11.13
CA VAL A 113 -7.11 4.76 10.30
C VAL A 113 -6.26 4.76 9.03
N VAL A 114 -6.38 5.82 8.23
CA VAL A 114 -5.83 5.84 6.86
C VAL A 114 -4.30 5.75 6.85
N ILE A 115 -3.61 6.41 7.78
CA ILE A 115 -2.14 6.43 7.76
C ILE A 115 -1.58 5.05 8.12
N PRO A 116 -1.91 4.44 9.29
CA PRO A 116 -1.39 3.13 9.63
C PRO A 116 -1.79 2.04 8.63
N GLU A 117 -3.04 2.03 8.16
CA GLU A 117 -3.51 1.02 7.20
C GLU A 117 -2.76 1.11 5.86
N ALA A 118 -2.51 2.32 5.35
CA ALA A 118 -1.74 2.49 4.12
C ALA A 118 -0.30 1.96 4.26
N PHE A 119 0.35 2.23 5.40
CA PHE A 119 1.71 1.70 5.66
C PHE A 119 1.72 0.18 5.79
N LEU A 120 0.83 -0.40 6.61
CA LEU A 120 0.78 -1.85 6.83
C LEU A 120 0.42 -2.61 5.55
N ALA A 121 -0.49 -2.07 4.74
CA ALA A 121 -0.86 -2.68 3.47
C ALA A 121 0.30 -2.64 2.45
N VAL A 122 1.03 -1.53 2.35
CA VAL A 122 2.21 -1.45 1.47
C VAL A 122 3.36 -2.32 1.96
N ASP A 123 3.58 -2.37 3.26
CA ASP A 123 4.58 -3.28 3.86
C ASP A 123 4.28 -4.74 3.48
N GLY A 124 3.04 -5.20 3.71
CA GLY A 124 2.61 -6.53 3.29
C GLY A 124 2.68 -6.77 1.78
N ILE A 125 2.40 -5.76 0.95
CA ILE A 125 2.60 -5.84 -0.51
C ILE A 125 4.08 -6.11 -0.83
N LEU A 126 4.99 -5.36 -0.22
CA LEU A 126 6.43 -5.46 -0.48
C LEU A 126 7.00 -6.79 0.01
N GLU A 127 6.62 -7.24 1.21
CA GLU A 127 7.02 -8.56 1.72
C GLU A 127 6.59 -9.70 0.79
N ILE A 128 5.33 -9.66 0.32
CA ILE A 128 4.82 -10.67 -0.61
C ILE A 128 5.56 -10.58 -1.95
N LEU A 129 5.82 -9.37 -2.47
CA LEU A 129 6.56 -9.19 -3.72
C LEU A 129 8.00 -9.69 -3.63
N ILE A 130 8.70 -9.46 -2.51
CA ILE A 130 10.05 -10.00 -2.30
C ILE A 130 10.00 -11.53 -2.43
N ASN A 131 9.02 -12.18 -1.80
CA ASN A 131 8.87 -13.63 -1.92
C ASN A 131 8.51 -14.10 -3.34
N VAL A 132 7.66 -13.35 -4.06
CA VAL A 132 7.30 -13.69 -5.45
C VAL A 132 8.49 -13.55 -6.40
N LEU A 133 9.38 -12.58 -6.16
CA LEU A 133 10.51 -12.27 -7.04
C LEU A 133 11.81 -13.02 -6.69
N ASP A 134 11.87 -13.68 -5.54
CA ASP A 134 13.04 -14.47 -5.09
C ASP A 134 13.02 -15.92 -5.62
N GLY A 135 11.92 -16.36 -6.24
CA GLY A 135 11.75 -17.69 -6.82
C GLY A 135 12.06 -17.79 -8.31
#